data_AF-A0A1G8KHX5-F1
#
_entry.id   AF-A0A1G8KHX5-F1
#
_cell.length_a   1.000
_cell.length_b   1.000
_cell.length_c   1.000
_cell.angle_alpha   90.00
_cell.angle_beta   90.00
_cell.angle_gamma   90.00
#
_symmetry.space_group_name_H-M   'P 1'
#
loop_
_entity.id
_entity.type
_entity.pdbx_description
1 polymer ?
#
loop_
_entity_poly.entity_id
_entity_poly.type
_entity_poly.pdbx_seq_one_letter_code
_entity_poly.pdbx_strand_id
1 'polypeptide(L)'
;MSQNRPIKYEMKVLLNNIEVTKETLLVNSGMNYGRFYNHYTEDYEIQLSTSEFIHLIESEYNNIRNEIKIDDQRHEDDSDFKSTNYCTLSELLVYKSEFEAIVKTYLDQILFDKLFSNSASNTFVINSTESVSVIENKVVISGKAYRLEPK
;
A
#
# COMPACT_ATOMS: atom_id res chain seq x y z
N MET A 1 -24.09 11.37 -22.25
CA MET A 1 -23.43 10.05 -22.38
C MET A 1 -21.98 10.21 -21.95
N SER A 2 -21.69 9.97 -20.67
CA SER A 2 -20.31 10.03 -20.17
C SER A 2 -19.61 8.74 -20.57
N GLN A 3 -18.58 8.82 -21.39
CA GLN A 3 -17.75 7.66 -21.72
C GLN A 3 -16.88 7.35 -20.50
N ASN A 4 -17.17 6.24 -19.81
CA ASN A 4 -16.23 5.60 -18.90
C ASN A 4 -15.02 5.13 -19.72
N ARG A 5 -14.03 6.01 -19.91
CA ARG A 5 -12.70 5.56 -20.33
C ARG A 5 -12.11 4.82 -19.13
N PRO A 6 -11.57 3.60 -19.30
CA PRO A 6 -10.81 2.97 -18.24
C PRO A 6 -9.66 3.90 -17.86
N ILE A 7 -9.54 4.22 -16.57
CA ILE A 7 -8.37 4.90 -16.03
C ILE A 7 -7.17 4.00 -16.37
N LYS A 8 -6.28 4.50 -17.23
CA LYS A 8 -5.05 3.78 -17.55
C LYS A 8 -4.10 4.05 -16.40
N TYR A 9 -3.94 3.06 -15.53
CA TYR A 9 -3.03 3.18 -14.41
C TYR A 9 -1.58 3.21 -14.92
N GLU A 10 -0.80 4.23 -14.54
CA GLU A 10 0.64 4.37 -14.82
C GLU A 10 1.49 3.85 -13.66
N MET A 11 1.03 2.78 -13.03
CA MET A 11 1.78 2.12 -11.98
C MET A 11 3.09 1.56 -12.52
N LYS A 12 4.19 1.77 -11.78
CA LYS A 12 5.47 1.09 -12.02
C LYS A 12 5.78 0.15 -10.88
N VAL A 13 6.37 -0.98 -11.22
CA VAL A 13 6.84 -1.98 -10.27
C VAL A 13 8.29 -2.30 -10.58
N LEU A 14 9.15 -2.20 -9.57
CA LEU A 14 10.55 -2.50 -9.64
C LEU A 14 10.86 -3.69 -8.72
N LEU A 15 11.64 -4.64 -9.19
CA LEU A 15 12.28 -5.69 -8.39
C LEU A 15 13.79 -5.54 -8.53
N ASN A 16 14.49 -5.32 -7.41
CA ASN A 16 15.93 -5.01 -7.39
C ASN A 16 16.31 -3.91 -8.40
N ASN A 17 15.49 -2.85 -8.46
CA ASN A 17 15.61 -1.71 -9.40
C ASN A 17 15.37 -2.04 -10.90
N ILE A 18 14.84 -3.23 -11.21
CA ILE A 18 14.48 -3.63 -12.58
C ILE A 18 12.97 -3.55 -12.74
N GLU A 19 12.50 -2.83 -13.75
CA GLU A 19 11.05 -2.72 -14.03
C GLU A 19 10.48 -4.08 -14.47
N VAL A 20 9.43 -4.51 -13.77
CA VAL A 20 8.73 -5.78 -14.03
C VAL A 20 7.24 -5.53 -14.21
N THR A 21 6.53 -6.49 -14.81
CA THR A 21 5.07 -6.41 -14.88
C THR A 21 4.46 -6.77 -13.53
N LYS A 22 3.35 -6.13 -13.17
CA LYS A 22 2.70 -6.37 -11.87
C LYS A 22 2.24 -7.82 -11.68
N GLU A 23 1.97 -8.53 -12.77
CA GLU A 23 1.59 -9.95 -12.79
C GLU A 23 2.74 -10.87 -12.31
N THR A 24 3.95 -10.33 -12.16
CA THR A 24 5.10 -11.03 -11.58
C THR A 24 4.99 -11.13 -10.05
N LEU A 25 4.21 -10.24 -9.42
CA LEU A 25 4.04 -10.16 -7.97
C LEU A 25 2.68 -10.71 -7.52
N LEU A 26 2.69 -11.44 -6.40
CA LEU A 26 1.53 -11.67 -5.54
C LEU A 26 1.79 -11.08 -4.16
N VAL A 27 0.76 -11.00 -3.33
CA VAL A 27 0.84 -10.43 -1.99
C VAL A 27 0.52 -11.51 -0.97
N ASN A 28 1.32 -11.61 0.08
CA ASN A 28 0.98 -12.46 1.22
C ASN A 28 -0.02 -11.76 2.14
N SER A 29 -1.29 -12.17 2.10
CA SER A 29 -2.34 -11.69 3.02
C SER A 29 -2.48 -12.54 4.30
N GLY A 30 -1.52 -13.44 4.56
CA GLY A 30 -1.49 -14.32 5.73
C GLY A 30 -0.88 -13.68 6.99
N MET A 31 -1.09 -14.35 8.13
CA MET A 31 -0.55 -13.92 9.45
C MET A 31 0.99 -13.86 9.54
N ASN A 32 1.69 -14.37 8.54
CA ASN A 32 3.14 -14.31 8.43
C ASN A 32 3.64 -13.12 7.60
N TYR A 33 2.79 -12.15 7.25
CA TYR A 33 3.27 -10.88 6.70
C TYR A 33 4.31 -10.25 7.62
N GLY A 34 5.42 -9.82 7.05
CA GLY A 34 6.62 -9.37 7.75
C GLY A 34 7.58 -10.48 8.22
N ARG A 35 7.27 -11.76 7.98
CA ARG A 35 8.09 -12.90 8.42
C ARG A 35 8.55 -13.75 7.24
N PHE A 36 9.86 -13.92 7.09
CA PHE A 36 10.48 -14.51 5.88
C PHE A 36 11.00 -15.94 6.02
N TYR A 37 10.98 -16.55 7.22
CA TYR A 37 11.33 -17.97 7.47
C TYR A 37 12.41 -18.60 6.54
N ASN A 38 13.62 -18.01 6.51
CA ASN A 38 14.78 -18.44 5.70
C ASN A 38 14.65 -18.30 4.17
N HIS A 39 13.63 -17.61 3.66
CA HIS A 39 13.59 -17.23 2.25
C HIS A 39 14.59 -16.12 1.95
N TYR A 40 15.28 -16.23 0.81
CA TYR A 40 16.00 -15.10 0.23
C TYR A 40 15.01 -14.01 -0.16
N THR A 41 15.38 -12.77 0.15
CA THR A 41 14.53 -11.60 -0.10
C THR A 41 15.09 -10.75 -1.23
N GLU A 42 14.18 -10.14 -1.96
CA GLU A 42 14.46 -9.16 -2.99
C GLU A 42 13.73 -7.86 -2.67
N ASP A 43 14.36 -6.74 -2.99
CA ASP A 43 13.77 -5.42 -2.80
C ASP A 43 12.72 -5.18 -3.88
N TYR A 44 11.56 -4.69 -3.48
CA TYR A 44 10.58 -4.17 -4.43
C TYR A 44 10.31 -2.70 -4.19
N GLU A 45 9.89 -2.03 -5.25
CA GLU A 45 9.32 -0.68 -5.19
C GLU A 45 8.09 -0.59 -6.10
N ILE A 46 7.03 0.01 -5.59
CA ILE A 46 5.79 0.31 -6.32
C ILE A 46 5.64 1.83 -6.36
N GLN A 47 5.45 2.38 -7.56
CA GLN A 47 5.18 3.79 -7.77
C GLN A 47 3.78 3.97 -8.35
N LEU A 48 3.00 4.84 -7.72
CA LEU A 48 1.68 5.27 -8.17
C LEU A 48 1.64 6.80 -8.18
N SER A 49 0.88 7.43 -9.07
CA SER A 49 0.55 8.84 -8.85
C SER A 49 -0.28 9.00 -7.58
N THR A 50 -0.17 10.15 -6.92
CA THR A 50 -1.01 10.47 -5.75
C THR A 50 -2.50 10.41 -6.08
N SER A 51 -2.89 10.83 -7.29
CA SER A 51 -4.28 10.73 -7.75
C SER A 51 -4.78 9.28 -7.85
N GLU A 52 -3.96 8.37 -8.37
CA GLU A 52 -4.34 6.96 -8.46
C GLU A 52 -4.41 6.32 -7.08
N PHE A 53 -3.44 6.60 -6.23
CA PHE A 53 -3.43 6.13 -4.85
C PHE A 53 -4.69 6.59 -4.10
N ILE A 54 -5.03 7.89 -4.17
CA ILE A 54 -6.26 8.42 -3.56
C ILE A 54 -7.49 7.70 -4.13
N HIS A 55 -7.59 7.61 -5.46
CA HIS A 55 -8.73 6.95 -6.10
C HIS A 55 -8.92 5.50 -5.64
N LEU A 56 -7.82 4.78 -5.42
CA LEU A 56 -7.86 3.37 -5.03
C LEU A 56 -8.28 3.16 -3.59
N ILE A 57 -7.94 4.04 -2.64
CA ILE A 57 -8.08 3.74 -1.20
C ILE A 57 -8.82 4.79 -0.37
N GLU A 58 -9.27 5.89 -0.97
CA GLU A 58 -9.96 6.98 -0.24
C GLU A 58 -11.20 6.48 0.52
N SER A 59 -11.96 5.57 -0.07
CA SER A 59 -13.16 5.02 0.60
C SER A 59 -12.79 4.26 1.87
N GLU A 60 -11.80 3.38 1.81
CA GLU A 60 -11.36 2.57 2.96
C GLU A 60 -10.66 3.43 4.01
N TYR A 61 -9.83 4.38 3.57
CA TYR A 61 -9.23 5.38 4.45
C TYR A 61 -10.30 6.12 5.27
N ASN A 62 -11.33 6.64 4.60
CA ASN A 62 -12.39 7.40 5.27
C ASN A 62 -13.15 6.55 6.29
N ASN A 63 -13.43 5.29 5.97
CA ASN A 63 -14.11 4.37 6.87
C ASN A 63 -13.25 4.11 8.12
N ILE A 64 -12.00 3.70 7.94
CA ILE A 64 -11.06 3.39 9.03
C ILE A 64 -10.85 4.62 9.92
N ARG A 65 -10.57 5.78 9.31
CA ARG A 65 -10.39 7.04 10.05
C ARG A 65 -11.61 7.38 10.90
N ASN A 66 -12.82 7.23 10.35
CA ASN A 66 -14.05 7.57 11.06
C ASN A 66 -14.32 6.61 12.23
N GLU A 67 -14.05 5.32 12.06
CA GLU A 67 -14.16 4.32 13.13
C GLU A 67 -13.18 4.63 14.26
N ILE A 68 -11.90 4.82 13.94
CA ILE A 68 -10.86 5.17 14.91
C ILE A 68 -11.19 6.48 15.64
N LYS A 69 -11.70 7.50 14.93
CA LYS A 69 -12.13 8.75 15.56
C LYS A 69 -13.21 8.55 16.61
N ILE A 70 -14.16 7.65 16.35
CA ILE A 70 -15.24 7.34 17.30
C ILE A 70 -14.67 6.60 18.52
N ASP A 71 -13.74 5.68 18.30
CA ASP A 71 -13.13 4.88 19.36
C ASP A 71 -12.22 5.74 20.25
N ASP A 72 -11.35 6.57 19.68
CA ASP A 72 -10.49 7.51 20.40
C ASP A 72 -11.32 8.46 21.30
N GLN A 73 -12.50 8.90 20.81
CA GLN A 73 -13.43 9.74 21.59
C GLN A 73 -14.09 8.99 22.75
N ARG A 74 -14.30 7.68 22.63
CA ARG A 74 -14.93 6.85 23.65
C ARG A 74 -13.96 6.34 24.71
N HIS A 75 -12.71 6.13 24.32
CA HIS A 75 -11.71 5.44 25.14
C HIS A 75 -10.53 6.33 25.57
N GLU A 76 -10.49 7.59 25.14
CA GLU A 76 -9.38 8.53 25.39
C GLU A 76 -8.03 8.05 24.84
N ASP A 77 -8.07 7.24 23.76
CA ASP A 77 -6.89 6.69 23.11
C ASP A 77 -6.12 7.75 22.30
N ASP A 78 -4.87 7.40 21.95
CA ASP A 78 -3.97 8.22 21.14
C ASP A 78 -3.55 7.44 19.90
N SER A 79 -4.36 7.51 18.84
CA SER A 79 -4.07 6.89 17.55
C SER A 79 -3.21 7.78 16.64
N ASP A 80 -2.60 7.18 15.62
CA ASP A 80 -1.85 7.88 14.57
C ASP A 80 -2.72 8.91 13.81
N PHE A 81 -4.05 8.78 13.85
CA PHE A 81 -4.97 9.70 13.18
C PHE A 81 -5.18 11.01 13.96
N LYS A 82 -4.95 11.00 15.26
CA LYS A 82 -5.20 12.15 16.13
C LYS A 82 -4.19 13.27 15.92
N SER A 83 -2.92 12.93 15.67
CA SER A 83 -1.84 13.88 15.36
C SER A 83 -2.09 14.66 14.06
N THR A 84 -2.82 14.06 13.11
CA THR A 84 -3.24 14.70 11.85
C THR A 84 -4.63 15.34 11.92
N ASN A 85 -5.23 15.37 13.11
CA ASN A 85 -6.59 15.85 13.35
C ASN A 85 -7.64 15.19 12.43
N TYR A 86 -7.46 13.90 12.13
CA TYR A 86 -8.38 13.13 11.29
C TYR A 86 -8.63 13.81 9.93
N CYS A 87 -7.56 14.28 9.28
CA CYS A 87 -7.63 14.97 8.01
C CYS A 87 -8.17 14.06 6.87
N THR A 88 -8.34 14.62 5.67
CA THR A 88 -8.64 13.85 4.46
C THR A 88 -7.41 13.12 3.94
N LEU A 89 -7.59 12.10 3.10
CA LEU A 89 -6.45 11.37 2.51
C LEU A 89 -5.53 12.30 1.70
N SER A 90 -6.12 13.26 0.97
CA SER A 90 -5.38 14.24 0.20
C SER A 90 -4.52 15.15 1.09
N GLU A 91 -5.05 15.57 2.23
CA GLU A 91 -4.31 16.36 3.23
C GLU A 91 -3.24 15.50 3.92
N LEU A 92 -3.51 14.22 4.17
CA LEU A 92 -2.55 13.32 4.82
C LEU A 92 -1.21 13.24 4.06
N LEU A 93 -1.22 13.35 2.73
CA LEU A 93 -0.02 13.29 1.90
C LEU A 93 1.08 14.30 2.27
N VAL A 94 0.75 15.39 2.98
CA VAL A 94 1.76 16.37 3.45
C VAL A 94 2.39 16.00 4.80
N TYR A 95 1.77 15.10 5.57
CA TYR A 95 2.24 14.63 6.88
C TYR A 95 3.07 13.38 6.70
N LYS A 96 4.35 13.53 6.31
CA LYS A 96 5.19 12.41 5.83
C LYS A 96 5.23 11.21 6.78
N SER A 97 5.47 11.46 8.08
CA SER A 97 5.65 10.39 9.07
C SER A 97 4.31 9.70 9.40
N GLU A 98 3.26 10.48 9.57
CA GLU A 98 1.92 9.99 9.87
C GLU A 98 1.31 9.28 8.65
N PHE A 99 1.56 9.78 7.45
CA PHE A 99 1.18 9.12 6.20
C PHE A 99 1.81 7.74 6.10
N GLU A 100 3.13 7.63 6.33
CA GLU A 100 3.82 6.36 6.30
C GLU A 100 3.25 5.38 7.35
N ALA A 101 3.08 5.85 8.59
CA ALA A 101 2.56 5.04 9.70
C ALA A 101 1.15 4.54 9.42
N ILE A 102 0.24 5.44 9.00
CA ILE A 102 -1.15 5.09 8.69
C ILE A 102 -1.23 4.12 7.53
N VAL A 103 -0.45 4.33 6.46
CA VAL A 103 -0.48 3.41 5.31
C VAL A 103 0.01 2.03 5.71
N LYS A 104 1.15 1.92 6.41
CA LYS A 104 1.72 0.63 6.82
C LYS A 104 0.85 -0.11 7.84
N THR A 105 0.14 0.61 8.70
CA THR A 105 -0.66 0.00 9.76
C THR A 105 -2.04 -0.43 9.27
N TYR A 106 -2.66 0.35 8.37
CA TYR A 106 -4.08 0.20 8.07
C TYR A 106 -4.40 -0.03 6.58
N LEU A 107 -3.54 0.39 5.65
CA LEU A 107 -3.94 0.53 4.24
C LEU A 107 -3.09 -0.29 3.27
N ASP A 108 -1.90 -0.74 3.64
CA ASP A 108 -0.97 -1.39 2.71
C ASP A 108 -1.55 -2.68 2.13
N GLN A 109 -2.11 -3.56 2.95
CA GLN A 109 -2.78 -4.78 2.51
C GLN A 109 -4.00 -4.47 1.64
N ILE A 110 -4.82 -3.49 2.06
CA ILE A 110 -6.01 -3.06 1.31
C ILE A 110 -5.62 -2.55 -0.08
N LEU A 111 -4.56 -1.75 -0.16
CA LEU A 111 -4.04 -1.25 -1.42
C LEU A 111 -3.51 -2.40 -2.27
N PHE A 112 -2.71 -3.29 -1.69
CA PHE A 112 -2.11 -4.40 -2.40
C PHE A 112 -3.13 -5.38 -2.96
N ASP A 113 -4.19 -5.69 -2.22
CA ASP A 113 -5.31 -6.51 -2.68
C ASP A 113 -6.04 -5.90 -3.91
N LYS A 114 -6.03 -4.57 -4.03
CA LYS A 114 -6.60 -3.86 -5.19
C LYS A 114 -5.65 -3.81 -6.38
N LEU A 115 -4.35 -3.75 -6.14
CA LEU A 115 -3.34 -3.62 -7.20
C LEU A 115 -2.97 -4.96 -7.85
N PHE A 116 -2.85 -5.99 -7.03
CA PHE A 116 -2.33 -7.29 -7.41
C PHE A 116 -3.42 -8.34 -7.34
N SER A 117 -3.65 -9.01 -8.46
CA SER A 117 -4.51 -10.19 -8.53
C SER A 117 -3.66 -11.44 -8.62
N ASN A 118 -4.14 -12.53 -8.03
CA ASN A 118 -3.53 -13.85 -8.21
C ASN A 118 -3.54 -14.21 -9.70
N SER A 119 -2.37 -14.42 -10.26
CA SER A 119 -2.13 -14.79 -11.65
C SER A 119 -1.25 -16.03 -11.72
N ALA A 120 -1.39 -16.83 -12.78
CA ALA A 120 -0.57 -18.04 -12.94
C ALA A 120 0.92 -17.73 -13.17
N SER A 121 1.29 -16.48 -13.49
CA SER A 121 2.67 -16.04 -13.75
C SER A 121 3.38 -15.47 -12.53
N ASN A 122 2.72 -15.38 -11.37
CA ASN A 122 3.34 -14.78 -10.21
C ASN A 122 4.59 -15.57 -9.79
N THR A 123 5.72 -14.88 -9.66
CA THR A 123 7.03 -15.48 -9.33
C THR A 123 7.52 -15.02 -7.95
N PHE A 124 7.02 -13.88 -7.45
CA PHE A 124 7.48 -13.25 -6.23
C PHE A 124 6.32 -12.85 -5.32
N VAL A 125 6.50 -13.01 -4.02
CA VAL A 125 5.52 -12.71 -2.98
C VAL A 125 5.95 -11.47 -2.21
N ILE A 126 5.24 -10.35 -2.34
CA ILE A 126 5.35 -9.21 -1.44
C ILE A 126 4.99 -9.69 -0.04
N ASN A 127 5.90 -9.47 0.91
CA ASN A 127 5.75 -10.01 2.26
C ASN A 127 6.13 -9.00 3.35
N SER A 128 6.37 -7.73 3.00
CA SER A 128 6.54 -6.66 3.97
C SER A 128 6.41 -5.30 3.29
N THR A 129 6.01 -4.30 4.05
CA THR A 129 6.09 -2.88 3.67
C THR A 129 7.11 -2.23 4.59
N GLU A 130 8.25 -1.81 4.06
CA GLU A 130 9.32 -1.20 4.86
C GLU A 130 9.19 0.32 4.88
N SER A 131 8.86 0.94 3.74
CA SER A 131 8.72 2.39 3.63
C SER A 131 7.61 2.79 2.67
N VAL A 132 6.96 3.90 3.02
CA VAL A 132 5.97 4.59 2.19
C VAL A 132 6.31 6.07 2.19
N SER A 133 6.39 6.70 1.01
CA SER A 133 6.73 8.12 0.90
C SER A 133 6.03 8.80 -0.28
N VAL A 134 5.98 10.13 -0.24
CA VAL A 134 5.48 10.96 -1.35
C VAL A 134 6.66 11.70 -1.99
N ILE A 135 6.93 11.41 -3.26
CA ILE A 135 8.02 12.00 -4.05
C ILE A 135 7.44 12.50 -5.38
N GLU A 136 7.56 13.80 -5.67
CA GLU A 136 7.15 14.38 -6.97
C GLU A 136 5.73 13.94 -7.43
N ASN A 137 4.73 14.08 -6.56
CA ASN A 137 3.34 13.64 -6.78
C ASN A 137 3.16 12.14 -7.04
N LYS A 138 4.11 11.32 -6.58
CA LYS A 138 3.97 9.87 -6.55
C LYS A 138 4.01 9.36 -5.13
N VAL A 139 3.19 8.36 -4.85
CA VAL A 139 3.34 7.50 -3.68
C VAL A 139 4.31 6.38 -4.07
N VAL A 140 5.39 6.27 -3.32
CA VAL A 140 6.43 5.26 -3.49
C VAL A 140 6.40 4.34 -2.28
N ILE A 141 6.16 3.05 -2.53
CA ILE A 141 6.05 2.00 -1.52
C ILE A 141 7.16 1.00 -1.78
N SER A 142 7.96 0.69 -0.75
CA SER A 142 9.05 -0.26 -0.85
C SER A 142 9.04 -1.25 0.30
N GLY A 143 9.65 -2.41 0.05
CA GLY A 143 9.85 -3.44 1.05
C GLY A 143 10.48 -4.68 0.46
N LYS A 144 10.24 -5.82 1.12
CA LYS A 144 10.81 -7.10 0.71
C LYS A 144 9.76 -8.04 0.15
N ALA A 145 10.13 -8.69 -0.95
CA ALA A 145 9.45 -9.83 -1.53
C ALA A 145 10.35 -11.08 -1.46
N TYR A 146 9.77 -12.27 -1.59
CA TYR A 146 10.54 -13.51 -1.76
C TYR A 146 10.09 -14.28 -2.99
N ARG A 147 11.00 -15.04 -3.59
CA ARG A 147 10.70 -15.84 -4.77
C ARG A 147 9.90 -17.09 -4.39
N LEU A 148 8.85 -17.41 -5.15
CA LEU A 148 8.21 -18.73 -5.07
C LEU A 148 9.18 -19.77 -5.62
N GLU A 149 9.48 -20.80 -4.83
CA GLU A 149 10.20 -21.96 -5.35
C GLU A 149 9.31 -22.68 -6.37
N PRO A 150 9.84 -23.04 -7.56
CA PRO A 150 9.11 -23.88 -8.48
C PRO A 150 8.82 -25.23 -7.79
N LYS A 151 7.55 -25.64 -7.80
CA LYS A 151 7.13 -26.96 -7.34
C LYS A 151 7.65 -28.07 -8.25
#